data_AF-A0A1E5WHD9-F1
#
_entry.id   AF-A0A1E5WHD9-F1
#
_cell.length_a   1.000
_cell.length_b   1.000
_cell.length_c   1.000
_cell.angle_alpha   90.00
_cell.angle_beta   90.00
_cell.angle_gamma   90.00
#
_symmetry.space_group_name_H-M   'P 1'
#
loop_
_entity.id
_entity.type
_entity.pdbx_description
1 polymer ?
#
loop_
_entity_poly.entity_id
_entity_poly.type
_entity_poly.pdbx_seq_one_letter_code
_entity_poly.pdbx_strand_id
1 'polypeptide(L)'
;MSRLLLVYSSEAGDWGLAIPYEGRAGALQEPCVVIGNTMYQLLLQHRTLSYDLESKSFSMIPLPPATQNKHIRTISLDGGVLGVVAVCGI
;
A
#
# COMPACT_ATOMS: atom_id res chain seq x y z
N MET A 1 15.46 -9.87 6.06
CA MET A 1 14.61 -10.59 5.09
C MET A 1 14.06 -9.55 4.13
N SER A 2 14.52 -9.58 2.88
CA SER A 2 13.89 -8.84 1.79
C SER A 2 12.54 -9.49 1.49
N ARG A 3 11.54 -8.67 1.12
CA ARG A 3 10.23 -9.17 0.70
C ARG A 3 10.06 -8.88 -0.79
N LEU A 4 9.23 -9.66 -1.45
CA LEU A 4 8.97 -9.56 -2.89
C LEU A 4 7.53 -9.12 -3.11
N LEU A 5 7.33 -8.15 -4.00
CA LEU A 5 6.03 -7.87 -4.58
C LEU A 5 5.91 -8.64 -5.90
N LEU A 6 4.91 -9.49 -6.01
CA LEU A 6 4.59 -10.26 -7.21
C LEU A 6 3.32 -9.67 -7.82
N VAL A 7 3.33 -9.43 -9.13
CA VAL A 7 2.20 -8.88 -9.88
C VAL A 7 1.74 -9.95 -10.86
N TYR A 8 0.45 -10.28 -10.86
CA TYR A 8 -0.13 -11.16 -11.86
C TYR A 8 -0.68 -10.34 -13.03
N SER A 9 -0.34 -10.71 -14.26
CA SER A 9 -0.95 -10.14 -15.47
C SER A 9 -2.04 -11.07 -15.97
N SER A 10 -3.30 -10.60 -15.91
CA SER A 10 -4.43 -11.33 -16.48
C SER A 10 -4.39 -11.41 -18.01
N GLU A 11 -3.77 -10.42 -18.67
CA GLU A 11 -3.63 -10.40 -20.13
C GLU A 11 -2.64 -11.46 -20.61
N ALA A 12 -1.50 -11.58 -19.91
CA ALA A 12 -0.48 -12.58 -20.23
C ALA A 12 -0.77 -13.95 -19.60
N GLY A 13 -1.66 -14.00 -18.59
CA GLY A 13 -1.98 -15.21 -17.85
C GLY A 13 -0.87 -15.68 -16.91
N ASP A 14 0.12 -14.84 -16.58
CA ASP A 14 1.34 -15.22 -15.86
C ASP A 14 1.76 -14.20 -14.78
N TRP A 15 2.62 -14.64 -13.85
CA TRP A 15 3.24 -13.80 -12.85
C TRP A 15 4.40 -12.99 -13.45
N GLY A 16 4.37 -11.68 -13.23
CA GLY A 16 5.43 -10.75 -13.60
C GLY A 16 6.61 -10.76 -12.61
N LEU A 17 7.56 -9.86 -12.88
CA LEU A 17 8.80 -9.71 -12.12
C LEU A 17 8.56 -9.45 -10.62
N ALA A 18 9.34 -10.17 -9.80
CA ALA A 18 9.39 -9.96 -8.36
C ALA A 18 10.17 -8.68 -8.05
N ILE A 19 9.51 -7.69 -7.47
CA ILE A 19 10.14 -6.41 -7.11
C ILE A 19 10.63 -6.53 -5.67
N PRO A 20 11.95 -6.52 -5.43
CA PRO A 20 12.48 -6.57 -4.08
C PRO A 20 12.18 -5.26 -3.36
N TYR A 21 11.59 -5.36 -2.16
CA TYR A 21 11.40 -4.22 -1.28
C TYR A 21 12.07 -4.44 0.09
N GLU A 22 12.78 -3.41 0.53
CA GLU A 22 13.50 -3.33 1.81
C GLU A 22 12.54 -2.98 2.98
N GLY A 23 11.35 -3.58 2.99
CA GLY A 23 10.36 -3.36 4.03
C GLY A 23 10.41 -4.46 5.07
N ARG A 24 10.79 -4.10 6.31
CA ARG A 24 10.70 -5.03 7.46
C ARG A 24 9.24 -5.28 7.89
N ALA A 25 8.32 -4.45 7.42
CA ALA A 25 6.91 -4.51 7.72
C ALA A 25 6.16 -5.39 6.72
N GLY A 26 5.29 -6.28 7.23
CA GLY A 26 4.32 -6.98 6.38
C GLY A 26 3.11 -6.12 6.04
N ALA A 27 2.34 -6.50 5.03
CA ALA A 27 1.05 -5.85 4.77
C ALA A 27 0.11 -6.07 5.96
N LEU A 28 -0.65 -5.05 6.32
CA LEU A 28 -1.83 -5.23 7.18
C LEU A 28 -2.88 -6.02 6.39
N GLN A 29 -3.77 -6.74 7.09
CA GLN A 29 -4.91 -7.45 6.46
C GLN A 29 -5.98 -6.49 5.89
N GLU A 30 -5.68 -5.20 5.83
CA GLU A 30 -6.55 -4.19 5.24
C GLU A 30 -6.39 -4.18 3.71
N PRO A 31 -7.50 -3.99 2.96
CA PRO A 31 -7.46 -3.96 1.51
C PRO A 31 -6.57 -2.81 1.02
N CYS A 32 -5.90 -3.03 -0.10
CA CYS A 32 -5.21 -1.95 -0.80
C CYS A 32 -6.23 -1.00 -1.44
N VAL A 33 -5.79 0.23 -1.68
CA VAL A 33 -6.54 1.23 -2.44
C VAL A 33 -5.79 1.49 -3.73
N VAL A 34 -6.48 1.51 -4.86
CA VAL A 34 -5.89 1.88 -6.16
C VAL A 34 -6.49 3.21 -6.59
N ILE A 35 -5.64 4.17 -6.90
CA ILE A 35 -6.02 5.50 -7.38
C ILE A 35 -5.23 5.79 -8.64
N GLY A 36 -5.93 5.99 -9.76
CA GLY A 36 -5.30 6.09 -11.07
C GLY A 36 -4.43 4.87 -11.31
N ASN A 37 -3.13 5.09 -11.45
CA ASN A 37 -2.14 4.06 -11.73
C ASN A 37 -1.27 3.68 -10.51
N THR A 38 -1.65 4.15 -9.31
CA THR A 38 -0.90 3.89 -8.09
C THR A 38 -1.72 3.04 -7.12
N MET A 39 -1.12 1.94 -6.66
CA MET A 39 -1.63 1.11 -5.57
C MET A 39 -1.04 1.56 -4.25
N TYR A 40 -1.88 1.65 -3.23
CA TYR A 40 -1.53 2.02 -1.87
C TYR A 40 -1.87 0.87 -0.93
N GLN A 41 -0.87 0.39 -0.19
CA GLN A 41 -1.04 -0.69 0.79
C GLN A 41 -0.53 -0.23 2.16
N LEU A 42 -1.38 -0.38 3.16
CA LEU A 42 -0.96 -0.20 4.55
C LEU A 42 -0.07 -1.35 4.99
N LEU A 43 1.09 -1.01 5.56
CA LEU A 43 2.04 -1.95 6.15
C LEU A 43 1.98 -1.90 7.68
N LEU A 44 2.45 -2.97 8.31
CA LEU A 44 2.81 -3.05 9.71
C LEU A 44 3.77 -1.91 10.07
N GLN A 45 3.77 -1.45 11.33
CA GLN A 45 4.54 -0.28 11.76
C GLN A 45 4.09 1.05 11.13
N HIS A 46 2.84 1.15 10.69
CA HIS A 46 2.19 2.43 10.37
C HIS A 46 2.89 3.20 9.23
N ARG A 47 3.15 2.52 8.11
CA ARG A 47 3.59 3.17 6.86
C ARG A 47 2.69 2.74 5.70
N THR A 48 2.59 3.57 4.68
CA THR A 48 1.89 3.24 3.44
C THR A 48 2.92 2.99 2.34
N LEU A 49 2.84 1.82 1.71
CA LEU A 49 3.52 1.55 0.45
C LEU A 49 2.72 2.18 -0.67
N SER A 50 3.35 2.98 -1.51
CA SER A 50 2.82 3.36 -2.83
C SER A 50 3.58 2.63 -3.91
N TYR A 51 2.87 1.99 -4.82
CA TYR A 51 3.42 1.27 -5.96
C TYR A 51 2.79 1.82 -7.24
N ASP A 52 3.60 2.40 -8.10
CA ASP A 52 3.17 2.87 -9.41
C ASP A 52 3.23 1.73 -10.43
N LEU A 53 2.09 1.44 -11.06
CA LEU A 53 1.90 0.26 -11.92
C LEU A 53 2.60 0.42 -13.28
N GLU A 54 2.85 1.65 -13.73
CA GLU A 54 3.40 1.97 -15.07
C GLU A 54 4.92 1.95 -15.02
N SER A 55 5.51 2.74 -14.11
CA SER A 55 6.95 2.77 -13.88
C SER A 55 7.47 1.55 -13.12
N LYS A 56 6.58 0.76 -12.50
CA LYS A 56 6.90 -0.40 -11.66
C LYS A 56 7.83 -0.02 -10.50
N SER A 57 7.66 1.19 -9.97
CA SER A 57 8.45 1.73 -8.87
C SER A 57 7.63 1.80 -7.59
N PHE A 58 8.29 1.82 -6.44
CA PHE A 58 7.63 1.98 -5.15
C PHE A 58 8.26 3.08 -4.31
N SER A 59 7.46 3.64 -3.42
CA SER A 59 7.89 4.59 -2.40
C SER A 59 7.15 4.35 -1.09
N MET A 60 7.72 4.87 0.00
CA MET A 60 7.17 4.73 1.34
C MET A 60 6.66 6.08 1.82
N ILE A 61 5.38 6.14 2.14
CA ILE A 61 4.74 7.33 2.69
C ILE A 61 4.63 7.14 4.21
N PRO A 62 5.22 8.05 5.02
CA PRO A 62 5.03 8.03 6.45
C PRO A 62 3.58 8.36 6.78
N LEU A 63 3.01 7.70 7.79
CA LEU A 63 1.67 8.06 8.25
C LEU A 63 1.67 9.33 9.10
N PRO A 64 0.54 10.05 9.13
CA PRO A 64 0.41 11.21 10.01
C PRO A 64 0.67 10.84 11.48
N PRO A 65 1.40 11.65 12.26
CA PRO A 65 1.69 11.35 13.66
C PRO A 65 0.45 11.05 14.52
N ALA A 66 -0.68 11.67 14.19
CA ALA A 66 -1.97 11.50 14.88
C ALA A 66 -2.57 10.08 14.77
N THR A 67 -1.99 9.20 13.93
CA THR A 67 -2.44 7.82 13.73
C THR A 67 -1.62 6.79 14.51
N GLN A 68 -0.65 7.21 15.32
CA GLN A 68 0.12 6.28 16.15
C GLN A 68 -0.79 5.49 17.10
N ASN A 69 -0.60 4.18 17.17
CA ASN A 69 -1.36 3.23 18.00
C ASN A 69 -2.87 3.17 17.71
N LYS A 70 -3.31 3.68 16.55
CA LYS A 70 -4.71 3.59 16.12
C LYS A 70 -4.86 2.52 15.05
N HIS A 71 -6.03 1.91 15.01
CA HIS A 71 -6.43 1.13 13.84
C HIS A 71 -6.67 2.11 12.69
N ILE A 72 -6.10 1.85 11.52
CA ILE A 72 -6.10 2.78 10.41
C ILE A 72 -6.59 2.11 9.13
N ARG A 73 -7.26 2.88 8.29
CA ARG A 73 -7.65 2.46 6.95
C ARG A 73 -7.32 3.53 5.94
N THR A 74 -6.85 3.11 4.77
CA THR A 74 -6.76 3.97 3.60
C THR A 74 -8.09 3.98 2.88
N ILE A 75 -8.49 5.15 2.38
CA ILE A 75 -9.70 5.35 1.59
C ILE A 75 -9.37 6.15 0.34
N SER A 76 -10.15 5.97 -0.72
CA SER A 76 -10.14 6.86 -1.87
C SER A 76 -11.14 7.98 -1.62
N LEU A 77 -10.71 9.22 -1.83
CA LEU A 77 -11.54 10.43 -1.78
C LEU A 77 -11.76 10.98 -3.19
N ASP A 78 -12.75 11.87 -3.32
CA ASP A 78 -13.05 12.55 -4.58
C ASP A 78 -11.83 13.24 -5.17
N GLY A 79 -11.72 13.19 -6.51
CA GLY A 79 -10.58 13.74 -7.23
C GLY A 79 -9.32 12.86 -7.20
N GLY A 80 -9.44 11.60 -6.78
CA GLY A 80 -8.30 10.67 -6.75
C GLY A 80 -7.31 11.02 -5.64
N VAL A 81 -7.83 11.37 -4.47
CA VAL A 81 -7.00 11.73 -3.31
C VAL A 81 -6.96 10.54 -2.35
N LEU A 82 -5.76 10.19 -1.88
CA LEU A 82 -5.60 9.18 -0.83
C LEU A 82 -5.97 9.78 0.53
N GLY A 83 -7.00 9.24 1.17
CA GLY A 83 -7.36 9.54 2.55
C GLY A 83 -6.85 8.48 3.53
N VAL A 84 -6.66 8.88 4.79
CA VAL A 84 -6.37 7.97 5.90
C VAL A 84 -7.36 8.27 7.02
N VAL A 85 -8.04 7.23 7.51
CA VAL A 85 -8.94 7.33 8.66
C VAL A 85 -8.40 6.52 9.82
N ALA A 86 -8.45 7.10 11.02
CA ALA A 86 -8.16 6.40 12.25
C ALA A 86 -9.47 5.92 12.89
N VAL A 87 -9.62 4.60 12.98
CA VAL A 87 -10.76 3.94 13.62
C VAL A 87 -10.38 3.72 15.09
N CYS A 88 -11.03 4.42 16.01
CA CYS A 88 -11.03 3.99 17.41
C CYS A 88 -11.94 2.76 17.51
N GLY A 89 -11.43 1.67 18.07
CA GLY A 89 -12.26 0.49 18.36
C GLY A 89 -13.42 0.89 19.26
N ILE A 90 -14.62 0.40 18.93
CA ILE A 90 -15.81 0.45 19.78
C ILE A 90 -15.77 -0.79 20.68
#